data_AF-A0A0S7WZ14-F1
#
_entry.id   AF-A0A0S7WZ14-F1
#
_cell.length_a   1.000
_cell.length_b   1.000
_cell.length_c   1.000
_cell.angle_alpha   90.00
_cell.angle_beta   90.00
_cell.angle_gamma   90.00
#
_symmetry.space_group_name_H-M   'P 1'
#
loop_
_entity.id
_entity.type
_entity.pdbx_description
1 polymer ?
#
loop_
_entity_poly.entity_id
_entity_poly.type
_entity_poly.pdbx_seq_one_letter_code
_entity_poly.pdbx_strand_id
1 'polypeptide(L)'
;MKKNILISILIIIIVGLFISNVYFWSSSRDVLKNEPLKESLKPELYFVMKNDLSCEVKLSSSKEEIGRVLSLLDLQTDSPKMLSDYGGTSPMLKFFESEDTLVFGLIAGGSGSTDIFVLDKKTGVFGRTESGNLAGVFSFASKGTCK
;
A
#
# COMPACT_ATOMS: atom_id res chain seq x y z
N MET A 1 -44.80 6.04 -71.32
CA MET A 1 -44.57 7.14 -70.35
C MET A 1 -44.24 6.72 -68.90
N LYS A 2 -44.02 5.43 -68.56
CA LYS A 2 -43.71 5.01 -67.17
C LYS A 2 -42.22 4.72 -66.85
N LYS A 3 -41.34 4.69 -67.85
CA LYS A 3 -39.93 4.26 -67.68
C LYS A 3 -39.00 5.37 -67.15
N ASN A 4 -39.30 6.64 -67.42
CA ASN A 4 -38.44 7.77 -67.02
C ASN A 4 -38.63 8.18 -65.55
N ILE A 5 -39.79 7.88 -64.95
CA ILE A 5 -40.09 8.19 -63.54
C ILE A 5 -39.33 7.25 -62.59
N LEU A 6 -39.19 5.96 -62.95
CA LEU A 6 -38.45 4.99 -62.14
C LEU A 6 -36.95 5.33 -62.05
N ILE A 7 -36.36 5.84 -63.13
CA ILE A 7 -34.92 6.18 -63.17
C ILE A 7 -34.63 7.40 -62.29
N SER A 8 -35.49 8.42 -62.30
CA SER A 8 -35.33 9.59 -61.42
C SER A 8 -35.48 9.25 -59.94
N ILE A 9 -36.40 8.35 -59.57
CA ILE A 9 -36.56 7.91 -58.18
C ILE A 9 -35.35 7.11 -57.69
N LEU A 10 -34.78 6.26 -58.56
CA LEU A 10 -33.60 5.46 -58.22
C LEU A 10 -32.36 6.33 -57.96
N ILE A 11 -32.16 7.39 -58.77
CA ILE A 11 -31.03 8.32 -58.60
C ILE A 11 -31.17 9.10 -57.28
N ILE A 12 -32.36 9.54 -56.91
CA ILE A 12 -32.59 10.26 -55.64
C ILE A 12 -32.29 9.36 -54.43
N ILE A 13 -32.66 8.07 -54.49
CA ILE A 13 -32.36 7.11 -53.41
C ILE A 13 -30.84 6.86 -53.30
N ILE A 14 -30.14 6.73 -54.42
CA ILE A 14 -28.68 6.51 -54.42
C ILE A 14 -27.93 7.74 -53.90
N VAL A 15 -28.33 8.95 -54.31
CA VAL A 15 -27.74 10.20 -53.83
C VAL A 15 -28.02 10.41 -52.34
N GLY A 16 -29.24 10.11 -51.87
CA GLY A 16 -29.59 10.15 -50.45
C GLY A 16 -28.76 9.21 -49.58
N LEU A 17 -28.55 7.96 -50.04
CA LEU A 17 -27.72 6.98 -49.35
C LEU A 17 -26.23 7.34 -49.31
N PHE A 18 -25.72 8.00 -50.36
CA PHE A 18 -24.34 8.52 -50.39
C PHE A 18 -24.14 9.67 -49.40
N ILE A 19 -25.09 10.60 -49.30
CA ILE A 19 -25.00 11.73 -48.36
C ILE A 19 -25.06 11.26 -46.91
N SER A 20 -25.93 10.29 -46.57
CA SER A 20 -25.98 9.75 -45.20
C SER A 20 -24.69 9.03 -44.76
N ASN A 21 -23.99 8.36 -45.68
CA ASN A 21 -22.74 7.67 -45.36
C ASN A 21 -21.57 8.66 -45.14
N VAL A 22 -21.53 9.77 -45.90
CA VAL A 22 -20.49 10.80 -45.73
C VAL A 22 -20.68 11.57 -44.41
N TYR A 23 -21.91 11.87 -44.00
CA TYR A 23 -22.17 12.51 -42.70
C TYR A 23 -21.89 11.57 -41.51
N PHE A 24 -22.19 10.27 -41.63
CA PHE A 24 -21.90 9.30 -40.56
C PHE A 24 -20.39 9.08 -40.36
N TRP A 25 -19.59 9.12 -41.44
CA TRP A 25 -18.14 9.00 -41.36
C TRP A 25 -17.44 10.30 -40.91
N SER A 26 -18.03 11.47 -41.17
CA SER A 26 -17.57 12.76 -40.62
C SER A 26 -17.83 12.88 -39.12
N SER A 27 -18.98 12.43 -38.63
CA SER A 27 -19.35 12.53 -37.21
C SER A 27 -18.56 11.62 -36.27
N SER A 28 -17.84 10.63 -36.81
CA SER A 28 -17.06 9.68 -36.00
C SER A 28 -15.61 10.11 -35.75
N ARG A 29 -15.12 11.19 -36.37
CA ARG A 29 -13.74 11.68 -36.19
C ARG A 29 -13.58 12.84 -35.21
N ASP A 30 -14.67 13.46 -34.76
CA ASP A 30 -14.63 14.62 -33.86
C ASP A 30 -14.99 14.31 -32.39
N VAL A 31 -15.26 13.04 -32.04
CA VAL A 31 -15.58 12.63 -30.65
C VAL A 31 -14.37 12.02 -29.91
N LEU A 32 -13.22 11.90 -30.58
CA LEU A 32 -11.98 11.32 -30.01
C LEU A 32 -10.91 12.39 -29.71
N LYS A 33 -11.32 13.58 -29.30
CA LYS A 33 -10.42 14.59 -28.75
C LYS A 33 -10.94 15.06 -27.40
N ASN A 34 -10.17 14.72 -26.38
CA ASN A 34 -10.20 15.22 -25.00
C ASN A 34 -11.13 14.46 -24.04
N GLU A 35 -10.88 13.17 -23.84
CA GLU A 35 -10.87 12.70 -22.45
C GLU A 35 -9.56 13.20 -21.82
N PRO A 36 -9.56 13.98 -20.74
CA PRO A 36 -8.35 14.10 -19.95
C PRO A 36 -7.99 12.69 -19.53
N LEU A 37 -6.76 12.26 -19.81
CA LEU A 37 -6.15 11.08 -19.21
C LEU A 37 -6.65 11.02 -17.77
N LYS A 38 -7.53 10.05 -17.49
CA LYS A 38 -7.89 9.70 -16.13
C LYS A 38 -6.58 9.20 -15.56
N GLU A 39 -5.81 10.14 -15.02
CA GLU A 39 -4.60 9.89 -14.27
C GLU A 39 -5.07 8.89 -13.23
N SER A 40 -4.70 7.64 -13.49
CA SER A 40 -4.92 6.51 -12.62
C SER A 40 -4.32 6.97 -11.31
N LEU A 41 -5.17 7.47 -10.40
CA LEU A 41 -4.77 7.80 -9.05
C LEU A 41 -4.04 6.55 -8.58
N LYS A 42 -2.71 6.63 -8.52
CA LYS A 42 -1.93 5.68 -7.76
C LYS A 42 -2.65 5.65 -6.42
N PRO A 43 -3.15 4.50 -5.95
CA PRO A 43 -3.76 4.47 -4.63
C PRO A 43 -2.74 5.13 -3.72
N GLU A 44 -3.14 6.22 -3.05
CA GLU A 44 -2.29 6.77 -2.01
C GLU A 44 -1.94 5.56 -1.15
N LEU A 45 -0.65 5.23 -1.06
CA LEU A 45 -0.16 4.13 -0.25
C LEU A 45 -0.30 4.60 1.20
N TYR A 46 -1.54 4.70 1.66
CA TYR A 46 -1.83 4.94 3.06
C TYR A 46 -1.51 3.65 3.80
N PHE A 47 -0.77 3.79 4.89
CA PHE A 47 -0.53 2.69 5.79
C PHE A 47 -1.87 2.21 6.36
N VAL A 48 -2.05 0.89 6.39
CA VAL A 48 -3.21 0.27 7.03
C VAL A 48 -2.67 -0.62 8.12
N MET A 49 -3.04 -0.32 9.36
CA MET A 49 -2.70 -1.18 10.49
C MET A 49 -3.28 -2.58 10.27
N LYS A 50 -2.40 -3.56 10.05
CA LYS A 50 -2.74 -4.97 9.99
C LYS A 50 -2.39 -5.65 11.31
N ASN A 51 -2.96 -6.84 11.51
CA ASN A 51 -2.60 -7.68 12.64
C ASN A 51 -1.13 -8.13 12.56
N ASP A 52 -0.64 -8.36 11.34
CA ASP A 52 0.73 -8.78 11.07
C ASP A 52 1.39 -7.74 10.17
N LEU A 53 2.60 -7.31 10.53
CA LEU A 53 3.35 -6.26 9.85
C LEU A 53 4.78 -6.67 9.57
N SER A 54 5.30 -6.21 8.41
CA SER A 54 6.71 -6.28 8.08
C SER A 54 7.33 -4.90 8.21
N CYS A 55 8.29 -4.76 9.12
CA CYS A 55 8.83 -3.47 9.55
C CYS A 55 10.32 -3.37 9.24
N GLU A 56 10.71 -2.41 8.40
CA GLU A 56 12.11 -2.21 8.03
C GLU A 56 12.72 -1.08 8.87
N VAL A 57 13.87 -1.34 9.48
CA VAL A 57 14.66 -0.35 10.20
C VAL A 57 15.32 0.61 9.20
N LYS A 58 15.01 1.90 9.30
CA LYS A 58 15.54 2.94 8.40
C LYS A 58 16.72 3.70 8.99
N LEU A 59 16.72 3.88 10.31
CA LEU A 59 17.76 4.59 11.05
C LEU A 59 18.05 3.82 12.33
N SER A 60 19.31 3.78 12.77
CA SER A 60 19.71 3.13 14.01
C SER A 60 21.01 3.72 14.57
N SER A 61 21.16 3.71 15.88
CA SER A 61 22.45 3.97 16.54
C SER A 61 23.43 2.80 16.40
N SER A 62 22.94 1.60 16.04
CA SER A 62 23.77 0.46 15.61
C SER A 62 23.66 0.27 14.10
N LYS A 63 24.78 0.39 13.38
CA LYS A 63 24.80 0.34 11.91
C LYS A 63 24.32 -0.99 11.33
N GLU A 64 24.57 -2.08 12.05
CA GLU A 64 24.19 -3.44 11.65
C GLU A 64 22.68 -3.65 11.60
N GLU A 65 21.91 -2.82 12.31
CA GLU A 65 20.44 -2.90 12.33
C GLU A 65 19.79 -2.20 11.13
N ILE A 66 20.50 -1.34 10.40
CA ILE A 66 19.90 -0.59 9.28
C ILE A 66 19.57 -1.55 8.13
N GLY A 67 18.31 -1.50 7.66
CA GLY A 67 17.78 -2.39 6.62
C GLY A 67 17.27 -3.73 7.16
N ARG A 68 17.40 -4.00 8.46
CA ARG A 68 16.83 -5.20 9.09
C ARG A 68 15.31 -5.17 8.98
N VAL A 69 14.72 -6.31 8.60
CA VAL A 69 13.28 -6.51 8.52
C VAL A 69 12.81 -7.28 9.74
N LEU A 70 11.93 -6.66 10.52
CA LEU A 70 11.30 -7.21 11.71
C LEU A 70 9.90 -7.67 11.34
N SER A 71 9.55 -8.90 11.69
CA SER A 71 8.22 -9.45 11.45
C SER A 71 7.44 -9.46 12.75
N LEU A 72 6.38 -8.67 12.80
CA LEU A 72 5.53 -8.49 13.97
C LEU A 72 4.17 -9.14 13.71
N LEU A 73 3.68 -9.94 14.65
CA LEU A 73 2.48 -10.76 14.50
C LEU A 73 1.50 -10.47 15.63
N ASP A 74 0.22 -10.73 15.38
CA ASP A 74 -0.83 -10.69 16.40
C ASP A 74 -0.98 -9.33 17.12
N LEU A 75 -0.64 -8.23 16.43
CA LEU A 75 -0.59 -6.87 17.00
C LEU A 75 -1.96 -6.34 17.46
N GLN A 76 -3.06 -6.83 16.88
CA GLN A 76 -4.42 -6.45 17.27
C GLN A 76 -4.99 -7.32 18.39
N THR A 77 -4.20 -8.25 18.92
CA THR A 77 -4.55 -9.11 20.05
C THR A 77 -3.85 -8.64 21.33
N ASP A 78 -4.22 -9.18 22.49
CA ASP A 78 -3.52 -8.91 23.75
C ASP A 78 -2.18 -9.65 23.87
N SER A 79 -1.79 -10.43 22.86
CA SER A 79 -0.60 -11.28 22.88
C SER A 79 0.23 -11.12 21.59
N PRO A 80 0.78 -9.92 21.33
CA PRO A 80 1.63 -9.69 20.17
C PRO A 80 2.88 -10.57 20.21
N LYS A 81 3.47 -10.82 19.04
CA LYS A 81 4.68 -11.65 18.90
C LYS A 81 5.65 -11.03 17.91
N MET A 82 6.92 -11.35 18.07
CA MET A 82 7.94 -11.10 17.07
C MET A 82 8.41 -12.43 16.48
N LEU A 83 8.45 -12.52 15.15
CA LEU A 83 9.05 -13.64 14.45
C LEU A 83 10.55 -13.38 14.32
N SER A 84 11.33 -14.32 14.85
CA SER A 84 12.79 -14.34 14.72
C SER A 84 13.23 -14.72 13.31
N ASP A 85 14.45 -14.34 12.95
CA ASP A 85 15.07 -14.67 11.67
C ASP A 85 15.22 -16.20 11.46
N TYR A 86 15.14 -17.00 12.53
CA TYR A 86 15.21 -18.47 12.51
C TYR A 86 13.83 -19.16 12.45
N GLY A 87 12.74 -18.39 12.31
CA GLY A 87 11.38 -18.93 12.18
C GLY A 87 10.67 -19.24 13.50
N GLY A 88 11.33 -19.07 14.65
CA GLY A 88 10.68 -19.12 15.98
C GLY A 88 9.97 -17.81 16.31
N THR A 89 8.96 -17.85 17.19
CA THR A 89 8.28 -16.63 17.68
C THR A 89 8.62 -16.36 19.15
N SER A 90 8.75 -15.08 19.48
CA SER A 90 8.93 -14.60 20.84
C SER A 90 7.69 -13.83 21.28
N PRO A 91 7.08 -14.15 22.44
CA PRO A 91 5.94 -13.41 22.95
C PRO A 91 6.35 -11.99 23.33
N MET A 92 5.49 -11.03 23.04
CA MET A 92 5.63 -9.64 23.44
C MET A 92 4.47 -9.22 24.34
N LEU A 93 4.74 -8.26 25.21
CA LEU A 93 3.75 -7.64 26.08
C LEU A 93 3.21 -6.39 25.39
N LYS A 94 1.89 -6.23 25.37
CA LYS A 94 1.26 -4.96 25.01
C LYS A 94 1.23 -4.05 26.24
N PHE A 95 1.94 -2.93 26.18
CA PHE A 95 2.05 -1.97 27.29
C PHE A 95 0.98 -0.89 27.22
N PHE A 96 0.65 -0.43 26.01
CA PHE A 96 -0.33 0.64 25.78
C PHE A 96 -0.92 0.55 24.38
N GLU A 97 -2.19 0.88 24.24
CA GLU A 97 -2.83 1.05 22.94
C GLU A 97 -3.86 2.18 22.97
N SER A 98 -3.85 3.01 21.91
CA SER A 98 -4.86 3.99 21.59
C SER A 98 -5.31 3.83 20.13
N GLU A 99 -6.16 4.74 19.63
CA GLU A 99 -6.51 4.77 18.21
C GLU A 99 -5.28 4.95 17.31
N ASP A 100 -4.30 5.73 17.77
CA ASP A 100 -3.17 6.20 16.96
C ASP A 100 -1.85 5.54 17.31
N THR A 101 -1.73 4.94 18.49
CA THR A 101 -0.45 4.47 19.02
C THR A 101 -0.57 3.08 19.60
N LEU A 102 0.43 2.24 19.31
CA LEU A 102 0.61 0.93 19.93
C LEU A 102 2.01 0.87 20.54
N VAL A 103 2.09 0.52 21.83
CA VAL A 103 3.36 0.32 22.55
C VAL A 103 3.41 -1.10 23.07
N PHE A 104 4.45 -1.82 22.69
CA PHE A 104 4.60 -3.24 23.00
C PHE A 104 6.08 -3.62 23.00
N GLY A 105 6.42 -4.78 23.53
CA GLY A 105 7.81 -5.23 23.52
C GLY A 105 8.09 -6.49 24.29
N LEU A 106 9.32 -6.97 24.16
CA LEU A 106 9.84 -8.11 24.89
C LEU A 106 10.51 -7.63 26.19
N ILE A 107 10.23 -8.32 27.30
CA ILE A 107 11.01 -8.22 28.54
C ILE A 107 11.55 -9.61 28.85
N ALA A 108 12.84 -9.81 28.61
CA ALA A 108 13.53 -11.07 28.86
C ALA A 108 14.13 -11.06 30.27
N GLY A 109 13.33 -11.49 31.26
CA GLY A 109 13.75 -11.50 32.67
C GLY A 109 15.05 -12.27 32.96
N GLY A 110 15.35 -13.32 32.17
CA GLY A 110 16.57 -14.12 32.32
C GLY A 110 17.87 -13.42 31.94
N SER A 111 17.82 -12.47 30.99
CA SER A 111 19.00 -11.70 30.54
C SER A 111 18.98 -10.24 30.96
N GLY A 112 17.86 -9.78 31.55
CA GLY A 112 17.59 -8.36 31.78
C GLY A 112 17.45 -7.56 30.49
N SER A 113 17.19 -8.23 29.36
CA SER A 113 17.06 -7.55 28.07
C SER A 113 15.64 -7.06 27.81
N THR A 114 15.53 -5.94 27.13
CA THR A 114 14.27 -5.34 26.68
C THR A 114 14.35 -5.00 25.20
N ASP A 115 13.23 -5.14 24.49
CA ASP A 115 13.06 -4.68 23.12
C ASP A 115 11.67 -4.06 22.99
N ILE A 116 11.60 -2.72 22.93
CA ILE A 116 10.37 -1.94 23.07
C ILE A 116 10.09 -1.18 21.78
N PHE A 117 8.85 -1.21 21.34
CA PHE A 117 8.35 -0.55 20.15
C PHE A 117 7.28 0.48 20.50
N VAL A 118 7.32 1.61 19.81
CA VAL A 118 6.24 2.61 19.76
C VAL A 118 5.87 2.77 18.29
N LEU A 119 4.68 2.30 17.92
CA LEU A 119 4.18 2.29 16.55
C LEU A 119 3.05 3.32 16.39
N ASP A 120 3.18 4.19 15.39
CA ASP A 120 2.09 5.02 14.89
C ASP A 120 1.19 4.19 13.96
N LYS A 121 -0.05 3.96 14.38
CA LYS A 121 -1.06 3.14 13.68
C LYS A 121 -1.61 3.80 12.42
N LYS A 122 -1.38 5.10 12.22
CA LYS A 122 -1.80 5.86 11.03
C LYS A 122 -0.74 5.88 9.95
N THR A 123 0.53 5.94 10.34
CA THR A 123 1.65 6.12 9.39
C THR A 123 2.52 4.88 9.23
N GLY A 124 2.45 3.93 10.15
CA GLY A 124 3.32 2.76 10.18
C GLY A 124 4.74 3.08 10.62
N VAL A 125 5.03 4.33 11.01
CA VAL A 125 6.33 4.73 11.54
C VAL A 125 6.47 4.16 12.95
N PHE A 126 7.62 3.57 13.25
CA PHE A 126 7.92 3.10 14.60
C PHE A 126 9.22 3.69 15.13
N GLY A 127 9.28 3.86 16.45
CA GLY A 127 10.51 3.93 17.22
C GLY A 127 10.73 2.62 17.97
N ARG A 128 11.99 2.18 18.08
CA ARG A 128 12.38 0.97 18.79
C ARG A 128 13.58 1.24 19.67
N THR A 129 13.60 0.66 20.86
CA THR A 129 14.78 0.66 21.75
C THR A 129 15.04 -0.75 22.23
N GLU A 130 16.28 -1.20 22.10
CA GLU A 130 16.72 -2.49 22.61
C GLU A 130 17.87 -2.26 23.60
N SER A 131 17.86 -2.98 24.71
CA SER A 131 18.95 -2.96 25.68
C SER A 131 19.04 -4.27 26.42
N GLY A 132 20.20 -4.60 26.99
CA GLY A 132 20.34 -5.82 27.77
C GLY A 132 21.77 -6.14 28.15
N ASN A 133 21.94 -7.33 28.74
CA ASN A 133 23.25 -7.86 29.14
C ASN A 133 23.50 -9.29 28.63
N LEU A 134 22.79 -9.71 27.57
CA LEU A 134 23.01 -11.02 26.96
C LEU A 134 24.32 -10.97 26.15
N ALA A 135 25.35 -11.65 26.63
CA ALA A 135 26.72 -11.61 26.07
C ALA A 135 27.44 -10.25 26.16
N GLY A 136 27.06 -9.43 27.15
CA GLY A 136 27.64 -8.11 27.42
C GLY A 136 26.60 -7.00 27.44
N VAL A 137 26.92 -5.85 28.05
CA VAL A 137 26.00 -4.72 28.14
C VAL A 137 25.88 -4.05 26.77
N PHE A 138 24.65 -3.94 26.27
CA PHE A 138 24.35 -3.27 25.01
C PHE A 138 23.11 -2.38 25.13
N SER A 139 23.04 -1.40 24.24
CA SER A 139 21.87 -0.56 24.06
C SER A 139 21.90 0.07 22.67
N PHE A 140 20.76 0.10 22.00
CA PHE A 140 20.59 0.86 20.77
C PHE A 140 19.16 1.35 20.61
N ALA A 141 19.00 2.37 19.78
CA ALA A 141 17.71 2.91 19.39
C ALA A 141 17.62 2.95 17.87
N SER A 142 16.43 2.68 17.34
CA SER A 142 16.17 2.69 15.90
C SER A 142 14.80 3.27 15.57
N LYS A 143 14.66 3.69 14.32
CA LYS A 143 13.42 4.19 13.73
C LYS A 143 13.20 3.50 12.39
N GLY A 144 11.96 3.15 12.07
CA GLY A 144 11.64 2.50 10.82
C GLY A 144 10.20 2.67 10.38
N THR A 145 9.81 1.87 9.39
CA THR A 145 8.48 1.91 8.78
C THR A 145 7.96 0.50 8.56
N CYS A 146 6.69 0.29 8.89
CA CYS A 146 5.95 -0.95 8.67
C CYS A 146 5.07 -0.86 7.41
N LYS A 147 4.78 -2.03 6.84
CA LYS A 147 3.85 -2.21 5.71
C LYS A 147 2.98 -3.44 5.94
#